data_AF-A0A6P8ZX64-F1
#
_entry.id   AF-A0A6P8ZX64-F1
#
_cell.length_a   1.000
_cell.length_b   1.000
_cell.length_c   1.000
_cell.angle_alpha   90.00
_cell.angle_beta   90.00
_cell.angle_gamma   90.00
#
_symmetry.space_group_name_H-M   'P 1'
#
loop_
_entity.id
_entity.type
_entity.pdbx_description
1 polymer ?
#
loop_
_entity_poly.entity_id
_entity_poly.type
_entity_poly.pdbx_seq_one_letter_code
_entity_poly.pdbx_strand_id
1 'polypeptide(L)'
;MGNKQKLSGKDRRAAVREEKKKALASRALVAKAKEKRDPLDELSMSLKMSLVGFDAVITSSHWCTLDKETQEWILKLEETNVKEMYEKSDWGWNGKVKQEEMTDEDARYLIARSTEGKPLGFSHFRFDMDFDDEVLYCYELQIEEHARRRGLGCFMLRVLEELTIHYNMKKTMLTVFKHNHPGRTFFKKNGYKLDETSPEDDDEEEEACYEILSKYNLKFDPPVV
;
A
#
# COMPACT_ATOMS: atom_id res chain seq x y z
N MET A 1 0.11 -45.60 7.44
CA MET A 1 -1.18 -44.87 7.59
C MET A 1 -1.05 -43.95 8.80
N GLY A 2 -0.78 -42.67 8.59
CA GLY A 2 -0.51 -41.70 9.67
C GLY A 2 -1.80 -41.24 10.34
N ASN A 3 -1.90 -41.45 11.65
CA ASN A 3 -3.06 -41.13 12.47
C ASN A 3 -3.11 -39.61 12.71
N LYS A 4 -3.96 -38.86 11.99
CA LYS A 4 -4.24 -37.44 12.31
C LYS A 4 -5.07 -37.41 13.60
N GLN A 5 -4.44 -37.14 14.75
CA GLN A 5 -5.16 -36.91 16.01
C GLN A 5 -6.15 -35.75 15.84
N LYS A 6 -7.45 -36.03 16.01
CA LYS A 6 -8.49 -34.99 16.08
C LYS A 6 -8.30 -34.18 17.36
N LEU A 7 -8.12 -32.85 17.22
CA LEU A 7 -8.06 -31.91 18.34
C LEU A 7 -9.27 -32.07 19.26
N SER A 8 -9.05 -32.02 20.58
CA SER A 8 -10.15 -32.15 21.56
C SER A 8 -11.08 -30.94 21.48
N GLY A 9 -12.34 -31.09 21.90
CA GLY A 9 -13.31 -30.00 21.91
C GLY A 9 -12.89 -28.80 22.77
N LYS A 10 -12.04 -29.02 23.78
CA LYS A 10 -11.45 -27.96 24.61
C LYS A 10 -10.37 -27.19 23.85
N ASP A 11 -9.53 -27.90 23.10
CA ASP A 11 -8.44 -27.31 22.32
C ASP A 11 -8.99 -26.50 21.14
N ARG A 12 -10.06 -26.98 20.49
CA ARG A 12 -10.76 -26.22 19.45
C ARG A 12 -11.36 -24.92 19.99
N ARG A 13 -11.97 -24.93 21.18
CA ARG A 13 -12.51 -23.72 21.82
C ARG A 13 -11.40 -22.74 22.21
N ALA A 14 -10.26 -23.24 22.67
CA ALA A 14 -9.10 -22.42 23.00
C ALA A 14 -8.50 -21.76 21.74
N ALA A 15 -8.34 -22.51 20.64
CA ALA A 15 -7.86 -21.98 19.37
C ALA A 15 -8.75 -20.85 18.83
N VAL A 16 -10.07 -21.06 18.79
CA VAL A 16 -11.03 -20.02 18.35
C VAL A 16 -10.98 -18.78 19.24
N ARG A 17 -10.77 -18.94 20.55
CA ARG A 17 -10.62 -17.81 21.48
C ARG A 17 -9.35 -17.02 21.20
N GLU A 18 -8.26 -17.71 20.90
CA GLU A 18 -6.96 -17.08 20.61
C GLU A 18 -7.00 -16.34 19.27
N GLU A 19 -7.58 -16.94 18.22
CA GLU A 19 -7.81 -16.28 16.93
C GLU A 19 -8.65 -15.00 17.08
N LYS A 20 -9.76 -15.07 17.82
CA LYS A 20 -10.58 -13.88 18.10
C LYS A 20 -9.81 -12.79 18.84
N LYS A 21 -8.95 -13.17 19.78
CA LYS A 21 -8.12 -12.24 20.54
C LYS A 21 -7.08 -11.57 19.63
N LYS A 22 -6.43 -12.33 18.75
CA LYS A 22 -5.51 -11.79 17.73
C LYS A 22 -6.22 -10.83 16.79
N ALA A 23 -7.34 -11.25 16.22
CA ALA A 23 -8.10 -10.42 15.28
C ALA A 23 -8.66 -9.14 15.91
N LEU A 24 -8.96 -9.13 17.21
CA LEU A 24 -9.32 -7.91 17.94
C LEU A 24 -8.10 -7.00 18.15
N ALA A 25 -6.94 -7.57 18.48
CA ALA A 25 -5.70 -6.82 18.64
C ALA A 25 -5.25 -6.16 17.32
N SER A 26 -5.31 -6.88 16.20
CA SER A 26 -5.02 -6.37 14.85
C SER A 26 -5.92 -5.18 14.49
N ARG A 27 -7.24 -5.32 14.67
CA ARG A 27 -8.19 -4.21 14.45
C ARG A 27 -7.90 -3.01 15.34
N ALA A 28 -7.50 -3.22 16.59
CA ALA A 28 -7.14 -2.14 17.50
C ALA A 28 -5.84 -1.43 17.08
N LEU A 29 -4.86 -2.14 16.50
CA LEU A 29 -3.66 -1.54 15.93
C LEU A 29 -4.01 -0.63 14.74
N VAL A 30 -4.83 -1.12 13.81
CA VAL A 30 -5.29 -0.34 12.65
C VAL A 30 -6.05 0.91 13.09
N ALA A 31 -7.01 0.77 14.02
CA ALA A 31 -7.77 1.91 14.54
C ALA A 31 -6.84 2.98 15.17
N LYS A 32 -5.87 2.56 15.98
CA LYS A 32 -4.89 3.47 16.58
C LYS A 32 -4.01 4.17 15.54
N ALA A 33 -3.64 3.48 14.46
CA ALA A 33 -2.89 4.09 13.36
C ALA A 33 -3.75 5.10 12.58
N LYS A 34 -5.04 4.81 12.36
CA LYS A 34 -6.02 5.71 11.73
C LYS A 34 -6.28 6.99 12.54
N GLU A 35 -6.13 6.97 13.86
CA GLU A 35 -6.28 8.17 14.71
C GLU A 35 -5.13 9.20 14.56
N LYS A 36 -4.00 8.82 13.95
CA LYS A 36 -2.84 9.72 13.84
C LYS A 36 -3.08 10.79 12.78
N ARG A 37 -2.90 12.06 13.16
CA ARG A 37 -3.09 13.18 12.24
C ARG A 37 -2.02 13.21 11.14
N ASP A 38 -0.75 13.20 11.52
CA ASP A 38 0.37 13.05 10.60
C ASP A 38 1.14 11.78 11.01
N PRO A 39 1.13 10.72 10.19
CA PRO A 39 1.84 9.49 10.50
C PRO A 39 3.36 9.62 10.33
N LEU A 40 3.86 10.66 9.67
CA LEU A 40 5.30 10.88 9.46
C LEU A 40 6.00 11.52 10.66
N ASP A 41 5.27 12.22 11.54
CA ASP A 41 5.82 12.93 12.71
C ASP A 41 6.58 12.01 13.68
N GLU A 42 6.25 10.72 13.69
CA GLU A 42 6.87 9.74 14.58
C GLU A 42 8.02 8.97 13.92
N LEU A 43 8.29 9.20 12.64
CA LEU A 43 9.39 8.56 11.94
C LEU A 43 10.72 9.22 12.24
N SER A 44 11.75 8.39 12.44
CA SER A 44 13.13 8.87 12.64
C SER A 44 13.89 9.07 11.32
N MET A 45 13.33 8.65 10.19
CA MET A 45 13.98 8.78 8.89
C MET A 45 13.92 10.22 8.35
N SER A 46 14.94 10.61 7.57
CA SER A 46 14.85 11.86 6.80
C SER A 46 13.76 11.73 5.74
N LEU A 47 12.85 12.71 5.68
CA LEU A 47 11.82 12.85 4.64
C LEU A 47 12.29 13.73 3.47
N LYS A 48 13.55 14.18 3.50
CA LYS A 48 14.23 14.88 2.41
C LYS A 48 15.20 13.95 1.71
N MET A 49 15.30 14.08 0.40
CA MET A 49 16.28 13.36 -0.41
C MET A 49 16.82 14.24 -1.53
N SER A 50 18.09 14.04 -1.85
CA SER A 50 18.71 14.59 -3.05
C SER A 50 18.72 13.53 -4.14
N LEU A 51 18.05 13.83 -5.25
CA LEU A 51 17.96 12.96 -6.42
C LEU A 51 18.70 13.60 -7.59
N VAL A 52 18.94 12.80 -8.63
CA VAL A 52 19.56 13.31 -9.85
C VAL A 52 18.64 14.36 -10.47
N GLY A 53 19.03 15.64 -10.38
CA GLY A 53 18.35 16.76 -11.02
C GLY A 53 17.35 17.54 -10.16
N PHE A 54 17.04 17.08 -8.94
CA PHE A 54 16.23 17.83 -7.98
C PHE A 54 16.35 17.26 -6.56
N ASP A 55 16.07 18.11 -5.56
CA ASP A 55 15.80 17.68 -4.20
C ASP A 55 14.30 17.51 -4.01
N ALA A 56 13.90 16.50 -3.23
CA ALA A 56 12.51 16.22 -2.92
C ALA A 56 12.26 16.18 -1.41
N VAL A 57 11.10 16.67 -1.00
CA VAL A 57 10.57 16.62 0.36
C VAL A 57 9.26 15.85 0.35
N ILE A 58 9.11 14.89 1.25
CA ILE A 58 7.88 14.13 1.46
C ILE A 58 7.11 14.71 2.63
N THR A 59 5.83 14.96 2.44
CA THR A 59 4.87 15.33 3.51
C THR A 59 3.70 14.36 3.52
N SER A 60 2.93 14.30 4.62
CA SER A 60 1.69 13.54 4.68
C SER A 60 0.49 14.40 5.02
N SER A 61 -0.64 14.06 4.43
CA SER A 61 -1.92 14.75 4.63
C SER A 61 -3.09 13.78 4.46
N HIS A 62 -4.21 14.09 5.10
CA HIS A 62 -5.51 13.53 4.72
C HIS A 62 -6.08 14.28 3.52
N TRP A 63 -6.92 13.62 2.72
CA TRP A 63 -7.56 14.24 1.55
C TRP A 63 -8.22 15.59 1.88
N CYS A 64 -9.01 15.64 2.95
CA CYS A 64 -9.76 16.83 3.38
C CYS A 64 -8.88 18.01 3.85
N THR A 65 -7.60 17.77 4.10
CA THR A 65 -6.63 18.81 4.53
C THR A 65 -5.80 19.38 3.40
N LEU A 66 -5.86 18.77 2.21
CA LEU A 66 -5.18 19.25 1.01
C LEU A 66 -5.85 20.51 0.47
N ASP A 67 -5.04 21.44 -0.03
CA ASP A 67 -5.56 22.54 -0.82
C ASP A 67 -6.12 22.05 -2.17
N LYS A 68 -6.98 22.86 -2.79
CA LYS A 68 -7.68 22.50 -4.03
C LYS A 68 -6.72 22.24 -5.20
N GLU A 69 -5.66 23.03 -5.30
CA GLU A 69 -4.67 22.88 -6.38
C GLU A 69 -3.99 21.51 -6.29
N THR A 70 -3.65 21.08 -5.07
CA THR A 70 -3.07 19.77 -4.81
C THR A 70 -4.06 18.63 -5.09
N GLN A 71 -5.33 18.77 -4.68
CA GLN A 71 -6.37 17.77 -4.97
C GLN A 71 -6.59 17.61 -6.48
N GLU A 72 -6.72 18.71 -7.22
CA GLU A 72 -6.87 18.71 -8.68
C GLU A 72 -5.64 18.09 -9.37
N TRP A 73 -4.44 18.41 -8.89
CA TRP A 73 -3.21 17.82 -9.41
C TRP A 73 -3.16 16.30 -9.19
N ILE A 74 -3.51 15.82 -7.99
CA ILE A 74 -3.54 14.38 -7.67
C ILE A 74 -4.50 13.64 -8.61
N LEU A 75 -5.74 14.11 -8.73
CA LEU A 75 -6.75 13.48 -9.58
C LEU A 75 -6.32 13.47 -11.05
N LYS A 76 -5.73 14.57 -11.53
CA LYS A 76 -5.23 14.66 -12.89
C LYS A 76 -4.06 13.71 -13.16
N LEU A 77 -3.10 13.64 -12.24
CA LEU A 77 -1.93 12.77 -12.39
C LEU A 77 -2.35 11.29 -12.34
N GLU A 78 -3.28 10.95 -11.46
CA GLU A 78 -3.90 9.62 -11.39
C GLU A 78 -4.55 9.25 -12.72
N GLU A 79 -5.51 10.06 -13.20
CA GLU A 79 -6.18 9.80 -14.47
C GLU A 79 -5.18 9.66 -15.63
N THR A 80 -4.19 10.55 -15.70
CA THR A 80 -3.18 10.55 -16.77
C THR A 80 -2.37 9.25 -16.80
N ASN A 81 -2.01 8.70 -15.65
CA ASN A 81 -1.11 7.55 -15.58
C ASN A 81 -1.85 6.21 -15.61
N VAL A 82 -3.08 6.18 -15.12
CA VAL A 82 -3.75 4.95 -14.70
C VAL A 82 -4.96 4.60 -15.56
N LYS A 83 -5.62 5.59 -16.17
CA LYS A 83 -6.84 5.41 -16.96
C LYS A 83 -6.69 4.33 -18.05
N GLU A 84 -5.65 4.43 -18.86
CA GLU A 84 -5.43 3.47 -19.95
C GLU A 84 -5.23 2.03 -19.43
N MET A 85 -4.63 1.88 -18.24
CA MET A 85 -4.45 0.56 -17.62
C MET A 85 -5.78 -0.02 -17.15
N TYR A 86 -6.63 0.80 -16.52
CA TYR A 86 -7.97 0.39 -16.12
C TYR A 86 -8.87 0.05 -17.32
N GLU A 87 -8.83 0.85 -18.39
CA GLU A 87 -9.59 0.59 -19.63
C GLU A 87 -9.18 -0.72 -20.32
N LYS A 88 -7.93 -1.16 -20.12
CA LYS A 88 -7.40 -2.46 -20.61
C LYS A 88 -7.66 -3.62 -19.65
N SER A 89 -8.18 -3.36 -18.47
CA SER A 89 -8.49 -4.35 -17.43
C SER A 89 -9.98 -4.67 -17.42
N ASP A 90 -10.35 -5.76 -16.75
CA ASP A 90 -11.76 -6.15 -16.59
C ASP A 90 -12.55 -5.19 -15.68
N TRP A 91 -11.86 -4.28 -14.99
CA TRP A 91 -12.48 -3.30 -14.10
C TRP A 91 -13.05 -2.09 -14.85
N GLY A 92 -12.48 -1.75 -16.01
CA GLY A 92 -12.79 -0.52 -16.74
C GLY A 92 -12.45 0.77 -15.98
N TRP A 93 -12.56 1.92 -16.64
CA TRP A 93 -12.32 3.22 -15.98
C TRP A 93 -13.63 3.92 -15.62
N ASN A 94 -13.79 4.26 -14.34
CA ASN A 94 -14.84 5.14 -13.86
C ASN A 94 -14.24 6.20 -12.94
N GLY A 95 -13.97 7.39 -13.49
CA GLY A 95 -13.35 8.49 -12.76
C GLY A 95 -14.12 8.94 -11.52
N LYS A 96 -15.46 8.80 -11.49
CA LYS A 96 -16.26 9.13 -10.32
C LYS A 96 -16.03 8.13 -9.18
N VAL A 97 -16.07 6.83 -9.49
CA VAL A 97 -15.80 5.77 -8.50
C VAL A 97 -14.37 5.88 -7.99
N LYS A 98 -13.40 6.14 -8.88
CA LYS A 98 -12.01 6.34 -8.47
C LYS A 98 -11.84 7.57 -7.58
N GLN A 99 -12.52 8.66 -7.89
CA GLN A 99 -12.52 9.85 -7.04
C GLN A 99 -13.17 9.56 -5.67
N GLU A 100 -14.27 8.83 -5.61
CA GLU A 100 -14.90 8.41 -4.35
C GLU A 100 -13.91 7.59 -3.49
N GLU A 101 -13.17 6.64 -4.09
CA GLU A 101 -12.10 5.87 -3.42
C GLU A 101 -10.97 6.77 -2.88
N MET A 102 -10.54 7.75 -3.68
CA MET A 102 -9.46 8.67 -3.32
C MET A 102 -9.88 9.69 -2.24
N THR A 103 -11.17 9.99 -2.13
CA THR A 103 -11.69 10.99 -1.19
C THR A 103 -12.23 10.43 0.12
N ASP A 104 -12.02 9.12 0.34
CA ASP A 104 -12.39 8.42 1.56
C ASP A 104 -11.76 9.03 2.83
N GLU A 105 -12.45 8.91 3.96
CA GLU A 105 -12.00 9.49 5.24
C GLU A 105 -10.68 8.89 5.74
N ASP A 106 -10.43 7.63 5.43
CA ASP A 106 -9.21 6.91 5.79
C ASP A 106 -8.08 7.11 4.77
N ALA A 107 -8.35 7.80 3.66
CA ALA A 107 -7.36 8.06 2.63
C ALA A 107 -6.25 9.00 3.15
N ARG A 108 -5.03 8.50 3.13
CA ARG A 108 -3.82 9.25 3.46
C ARG A 108 -2.94 9.40 2.22
N TYR A 109 -2.28 10.54 2.15
CA TYR A 109 -1.43 10.89 1.03
C TYR A 109 -0.02 11.12 1.52
N LEU A 110 0.96 10.47 0.87
CA LEU A 110 2.32 10.98 0.81
C LEU A 110 2.42 11.89 -0.41
N ILE A 111 2.97 13.08 -0.24
CA ILE A 111 3.16 14.03 -1.35
C ILE A 111 4.65 14.37 -1.44
N ALA A 112 5.22 14.14 -2.62
CA ALA A 112 6.56 14.55 -2.96
C ALA A 112 6.52 15.91 -3.67
N ARG A 113 7.25 16.89 -3.13
CA ARG A 113 7.48 18.19 -3.78
C ARG A 113 8.96 18.48 -3.90
N SER A 114 9.33 19.25 -4.92
CA SER A 114 10.67 19.83 -4.98
C SER A 114 10.87 20.85 -3.86
N THR A 115 12.11 21.25 -3.60
CA THR A 115 12.42 22.35 -2.68
C THR A 115 11.80 23.69 -3.10
N GLU A 116 11.45 23.83 -4.38
CA GLU A 116 10.72 24.98 -4.94
C GLU A 116 9.19 24.84 -4.82
N GLY A 117 8.69 23.75 -4.22
CA GLY A 117 7.27 23.49 -4.02
C GLY A 117 6.56 22.80 -5.19
N LYS A 118 7.27 22.53 -6.29
CA LYS A 118 6.69 21.87 -7.47
C LYS A 118 6.30 20.43 -7.13
N PRO A 119 5.08 19.97 -7.44
CA PRO A 119 4.70 18.58 -7.20
C PRO A 119 5.48 17.62 -8.10
N LEU A 120 5.87 16.47 -7.54
CA LEU A 120 6.71 15.46 -8.20
C LEU A 120 6.07 14.07 -8.22
N GLY A 121 5.15 13.79 -7.30
CA GLY A 121 4.48 12.50 -7.19
C GLY A 121 3.75 12.35 -5.87
N PHE A 122 2.81 11.41 -5.81
CA PHE A 122 2.06 11.11 -4.60
C PHE A 122 1.94 9.59 -4.39
N SER A 123 1.61 9.20 -3.17
CA SER A 123 1.06 7.87 -2.89
C SER A 123 -0.20 8.03 -2.07
N HIS A 124 -1.26 7.33 -2.47
CA HIS A 124 -2.46 7.13 -1.67
C HIS A 124 -2.33 5.81 -0.92
N PHE A 125 -2.45 5.84 0.39
CA PHE A 125 -2.37 4.66 1.23
C PHE A 125 -3.39 4.70 2.36
N ARG A 126 -3.66 3.54 2.94
CA ARG A 126 -4.48 3.38 4.13
C ARG A 126 -3.83 2.38 5.09
N PHE A 127 -4.09 2.56 6.38
CA PHE A 127 -3.97 1.46 7.33
C PHE A 127 -5.28 0.69 7.28
N ASP A 128 -5.22 -0.62 7.04
CA ASP A 128 -6.45 -1.41 6.91
C ASP A 128 -6.28 -2.83 7.42
N MET A 129 -7.40 -3.54 7.49
CA MET A 129 -7.42 -4.99 7.64
C MET A 129 -7.59 -5.63 6.26
N ASP A 130 -6.60 -6.39 5.81
CA ASP A 130 -6.73 -7.28 4.66
C ASP A 130 -6.93 -8.71 5.19
N PHE A 131 -8.15 -9.24 5.06
CA PHE A 131 -8.60 -10.46 5.74
C PHE A 131 -8.31 -10.41 7.26
N ASP A 132 -7.38 -11.23 7.74
CA ASP A 132 -7.00 -11.33 9.15
C ASP A 132 -5.74 -10.51 9.50
N ASP A 133 -5.14 -9.84 8.52
CA ASP A 133 -3.86 -9.14 8.68
C ASP A 133 -4.05 -7.62 8.74
N GLU A 134 -3.44 -6.99 9.75
CA GLU A 134 -3.25 -5.54 9.79
C GLU A 134 -2.17 -5.11 8.80
N VAL A 135 -2.50 -4.23 7.86
CA VAL A 135 -1.61 -3.89 6.74
C VAL A 135 -1.56 -2.38 6.49
N LEU A 136 -0.48 -1.95 5.85
CA LEU A 136 -0.47 -0.68 5.14
C LEU A 136 -0.71 -0.98 3.66
N TYR A 137 -1.87 -0.58 3.15
CA TYR A 137 -2.24 -0.78 1.76
C TYR A 137 -1.87 0.46 0.94
N CYS A 138 -0.96 0.32 -0.01
CA CYS A 138 -0.62 1.33 -1.00
C CYS A 138 -1.59 1.19 -2.18
N TYR A 139 -2.63 2.01 -2.19
CA TYR A 139 -3.61 2.06 -3.28
C TYR A 139 -2.96 2.62 -4.54
N GLU A 140 -2.28 3.76 -4.43
CA GLU A 140 -1.62 4.40 -5.55
C GLU A 140 -0.19 4.82 -5.24
N LEU A 141 0.67 4.77 -6.27
CA LEU A 141 2.00 5.37 -6.28
C LEU A 141 2.26 5.98 -7.65
N GLN A 142 2.01 7.29 -7.76
CA GLN A 142 2.07 8.01 -9.02
C GLN A 142 3.19 9.04 -9.02
N ILE A 143 4.02 8.99 -10.05
CA ILE A 143 5.17 9.90 -10.20
C ILE A 143 5.01 10.70 -11.50
N GLU A 144 5.25 11.99 -11.42
CA GLU A 144 5.32 12.89 -12.58
C GLU A 144 6.36 12.42 -13.58
N GLU A 145 6.06 12.50 -14.88
CA GLU A 145 6.93 11.95 -15.93
C GLU A 145 8.38 12.45 -15.82
N HIS A 146 8.56 13.76 -15.61
CA HIS A 146 9.86 14.40 -15.47
C HIS A 146 10.66 13.97 -14.21
N ALA A 147 9.97 13.40 -13.22
CA ALA A 147 10.54 12.93 -11.96
C ALA A 147 10.77 11.41 -11.92
N ARG A 148 10.30 10.66 -12.93
CA ARG A 148 10.47 9.19 -13.01
C ARG A 148 11.93 8.80 -13.22
N ARG A 149 12.23 7.54 -12.86
CA ARG A 149 13.55 6.89 -13.06
C ARG A 149 14.74 7.58 -12.37
N ARG A 150 14.46 8.43 -11.38
CA ARG A 150 15.48 9.16 -10.61
C ARG A 150 15.60 8.70 -9.15
N GLY A 151 14.83 7.68 -8.74
CA GLY A 151 14.84 7.11 -7.39
C GLY A 151 13.66 7.53 -6.49
N LEU A 152 12.86 8.52 -6.91
CA LEU A 152 11.74 9.05 -6.11
C LEU A 152 10.73 7.97 -5.71
N GLY A 153 10.27 7.15 -6.65
CA GLY A 153 9.32 6.06 -6.37
C GLY A 153 9.87 5.06 -5.34
N CYS A 154 11.14 4.66 -5.45
CA CYS A 154 11.77 3.76 -4.47
C CYS A 154 11.78 4.38 -3.07
N PHE A 155 12.07 5.67 -2.96
CA PHE A 155 12.10 6.34 -1.67
C PHE A 155 10.71 6.47 -1.06
N MET A 156 9.70 6.86 -1.83
CA MET A 156 8.31 6.94 -1.34
C MET A 156 7.83 5.58 -0.86
N LEU A 157 8.14 4.51 -1.59
CA LEU A 157 7.85 3.14 -1.17
C LEU A 157 8.55 2.79 0.15
N ARG A 158 9.83 3.18 0.32
CA ARG A 158 10.55 3.01 1.59
C ARG A 158 9.90 3.77 2.75
N VAL A 159 9.36 4.98 2.52
CA VAL A 159 8.62 5.72 3.57
C VAL A 159 7.38 4.93 4.01
N LEU A 160 6.65 4.32 3.07
CA LEU A 160 5.51 3.45 3.40
C LEU A 160 5.97 2.21 4.19
N GLU A 161 7.09 1.59 3.82
CA GLU A 161 7.67 0.47 4.57
C GLU A 161 8.06 0.86 6.01
N GLU A 162 8.64 2.04 6.21
CA GLU A 162 8.97 2.56 7.55
C GLU A 162 7.71 2.82 8.38
N LEU A 163 6.64 3.34 7.77
CA LEU A 163 5.32 3.47 8.41
C LEU A 163 4.78 2.11 8.84
N THR A 164 4.85 1.09 7.98
CA THR A 164 4.45 -0.29 8.29
C THR A 164 5.21 -0.81 9.51
N ILE A 165 6.54 -0.60 9.57
CA ILE A 165 7.39 -1.05 10.68
C ILE A 165 7.05 -0.33 11.99
N HIS A 166 6.87 1.00 11.90
CA HIS A 166 6.60 1.87 13.04
C HIS A 166 5.23 1.60 13.66
N TYR A 167 4.19 1.52 12.83
CA TYR A 167 2.82 1.25 13.28
C TYR A 167 2.55 -0.22 13.57
N ASN A 168 3.57 -1.08 13.43
CA ASN A 168 3.50 -2.52 13.69
C ASN A 168 2.43 -3.21 12.83
N MET A 169 2.32 -2.77 11.59
CA MET A 169 1.55 -3.47 10.55
C MET A 169 2.35 -4.69 10.10
N LYS A 170 1.64 -5.76 9.72
CA LYS A 170 2.26 -7.03 9.35
C LYS A 170 3.00 -6.96 8.02
N LYS A 171 2.43 -6.25 7.04
CA LYS A 171 2.98 -6.11 5.68
C LYS A 171 2.55 -4.80 5.03
N THR A 172 3.37 -4.32 4.09
CA THR A 172 2.96 -3.33 3.10
C THR A 172 2.42 -4.08 1.89
N MET A 173 1.25 -3.70 1.39
CA MET A 173 0.56 -4.37 0.28
C MET A 173 0.18 -3.41 -0.83
N LEU A 174 0.00 -3.93 -2.04
CA LEU A 174 -0.49 -3.20 -3.20
C LEU A 174 -1.05 -4.15 -4.27
N THR A 175 -1.88 -3.61 -5.16
CA THR A 175 -2.32 -4.28 -6.38
C THR A 175 -1.59 -3.72 -7.58
N VAL A 176 -1.22 -4.57 -8.53
CA VAL A 176 -0.65 -4.13 -9.80
C VAL A 176 -1.22 -4.94 -10.96
N PHE A 177 -1.61 -4.25 -12.02
CA PHE A 177 -2.07 -4.93 -13.24
C PHE A 177 -0.98 -5.78 -13.87
N LYS A 178 -1.32 -6.98 -14.33
CA LYS A 178 -0.38 -7.92 -14.96
C LYS A 178 0.28 -7.34 -16.21
N HIS A 179 -0.46 -6.54 -16.97
CA HIS A 179 0.00 -5.83 -18.16
C HIS A 179 0.85 -4.58 -17.87
N ASN A 180 0.88 -4.09 -16.61
CA ASN A 180 1.79 -3.02 -16.18
C ASN A 180 3.19 -3.58 -15.87
N HIS A 181 3.88 -4.07 -16.90
CA HIS A 181 5.22 -4.66 -16.76
C HIS A 181 6.24 -3.73 -16.06
N PRO A 182 6.29 -2.41 -16.33
CA PRO A 182 7.18 -1.51 -15.61
C PRO A 182 6.89 -1.45 -14.11
N GLY A 183 5.61 -1.33 -13.72
CA GLY A 183 5.18 -1.30 -12.32
C GLY A 183 5.50 -2.60 -11.59
N ARG A 184 5.16 -3.75 -12.18
CA ARG A 184 5.47 -5.08 -11.62
C ARG A 184 6.96 -5.27 -11.42
N THR A 185 7.75 -4.93 -12.43
CA THR A 185 9.22 -5.02 -12.35
C THR A 185 9.76 -4.09 -11.26
N PHE A 186 9.20 -2.90 -11.13
CA PHE A 186 9.57 -1.93 -10.10
C PHE A 186 9.32 -2.50 -8.69
N PHE A 187 8.11 -3.00 -8.40
CA PHE A 187 7.79 -3.53 -7.07
C PHE A 187 8.62 -4.77 -6.72
N LYS A 188 8.74 -5.72 -7.67
CA LYS A 188 9.56 -6.93 -7.47
C LYS A 188 11.04 -6.60 -7.21
N LYS A 189 11.60 -5.60 -7.89
CA LYS A 189 12.97 -5.11 -7.62
C LYS A 189 13.14 -4.45 -6.26
N ASN A 190 12.07 -3.94 -5.66
CA ASN A 190 12.08 -3.39 -4.29
C ASN A 190 11.75 -4.45 -3.21
N GLY A 191 11.69 -5.73 -3.60
CA GLY A 191 11.56 -6.86 -2.68
C GLY A 191 10.12 -7.31 -2.40
N TYR A 192 9.14 -6.78 -3.13
CA TYR A 192 7.76 -7.25 -3.04
C TYR A 192 7.61 -8.61 -3.72
N LYS A 193 6.84 -9.49 -3.11
CA LYS A 193 6.55 -10.86 -3.58
C LYS A 193 5.04 -10.99 -3.83
N LEU A 194 4.65 -12.03 -4.57
CA LEU A 194 3.23 -12.38 -4.72
C LEU A 194 2.65 -12.65 -3.33
N ASP A 195 1.54 -11.99 -3.00
CA ASP A 195 0.85 -12.21 -1.74
C ASP A 195 -0.02 -13.47 -1.81
N GLU A 196 -0.20 -14.14 -0.67
CA GLU A 196 -1.07 -15.32 -0.54
C GLU A 196 -2.55 -15.02 -0.81
N THR A 197 -2.96 -13.75 -0.76
CA THR A 197 -4.32 -13.32 -1.10
C THR A 197 -4.49 -12.94 -2.56
N SER A 198 -3.42 -12.98 -3.37
CA SER A 198 -3.53 -12.76 -4.82
C SER A 198 -4.37 -13.87 -5.46
N PRO A 199 -5.28 -13.54 -6.38
CA PRO A 199 -6.00 -14.55 -7.16
C PRO A 199 -5.04 -15.55 -7.81
N GLU A 200 -5.37 -16.84 -7.73
CA GLU A 200 -4.64 -17.90 -8.42
C GLU A 200 -5.09 -17.95 -9.88
N ASP A 201 -4.12 -18.12 -10.78
CA ASP A 201 -4.42 -18.41 -12.17
C ASP A 201 -4.56 -19.94 -12.29
N ASP A 202 -5.80 -20.45 -12.29
CA ASP A 202 -6.09 -21.85 -12.60
C ASP A 202 -6.66 -21.97 -14.02
N ASP A 203 -6.43 -23.12 -14.67
CA ASP A 203 -6.86 -23.40 -16.04
C ASP A 203 -8.41 -23.39 -16.19
N GLU A 204 -9.16 -23.44 -15.08
CA GLU A 204 -10.63 -23.42 -15.04
C GLU A 204 -11.23 -22.02 -14.76
N GLU A 205 -10.47 -21.05 -14.25
CA GLU A 205 -10.94 -19.69 -13.93
C GLU A 205 -10.46 -18.65 -14.95
N GLU A 206 -11.20 -17.54 -15.11
CA GLU A 206 -10.73 -16.41 -15.92
C GLU A 206 -9.50 -15.78 -15.25
N GLU A 207 -8.37 -15.77 -15.97
CA GLU A 207 -7.10 -15.23 -15.49
C GLU A 207 -7.28 -13.78 -15.02
N ALA A 208 -7.10 -13.52 -13.73
CA ALA A 208 -7.27 -12.17 -13.18
C ALA A 208 -6.29 -11.20 -13.86
N CYS A 209 -6.76 -10.03 -14.29
CA CYS A 209 -5.93 -9.02 -14.95
C CYS A 209 -4.90 -8.30 -14.03
N TYR A 210 -4.85 -8.66 -12.75
CA TYR A 210 -3.99 -8.07 -11.71
C TYR A 210 -3.33 -9.14 -10.82
N GLU A 211 -2.29 -8.74 -10.10
CA GLU A 211 -1.68 -9.53 -9.02
C GLU A 211 -1.59 -8.66 -7.75
N ILE A 212 -1.72 -9.28 -6.58
CA ILE A 212 -1.50 -8.62 -5.29
C ILE A 212 -0.08 -8.92 -4.84
N LEU A 213 0.66 -7.87 -4.50
CA LEU A 213 2.04 -7.97 -4.03
C LEU A 213 2.16 -7.46 -2.60
N SER A 214 3.04 -8.08 -1.81
CA SER A 214 3.33 -7.63 -0.47
C SER A 214 4.79 -7.75 -0.09
N LYS A 215 5.15 -6.99 0.94
CA LYS A 215 6.44 -7.06 1.61
C LYS A 215 6.21 -7.04 3.12
N TYR A 216 6.57 -8.14 3.76
CA TYR A 216 6.40 -8.32 5.19
C TYR A 216 7.31 -7.38 5.98
N ASN A 217 6.77 -6.87 7.08
CA ASN A 217 7.55 -6.18 8.08
C ASN A 217 8.51 -7.19 8.71
N LEU A 218 9.82 -6.89 8.71
CA LEU A 218 10.88 -7.80 9.18
C LEU A 218 10.69 -8.29 10.61
N LYS A 219 9.92 -7.57 11.46
CA LYS A 219 9.53 -8.05 12.79
C LYS A 219 8.68 -9.33 12.76
N PHE A 220 8.01 -9.60 11.64
CA PHE A 220 7.12 -10.73 11.41
C PHE A 220 7.69 -11.73 10.40
N ASP A 221 8.83 -11.43 9.77
CA ASP A 221 9.52 -12.37 8.88
C ASP A 221 10.12 -13.47 9.78
N PRO A 222 9.73 -14.75 9.63
CA PRO A 222 10.39 -15.82 10.37
C PRO A 222 11.89 -15.79 10.01
N PRO A 223 12.81 -15.97 10.97
CA PRO A 223 14.23 -16.06 10.64
C PRO A 223 14.41 -17.14 9.57
N VAL A 224 15.11 -16.80 8.49
CA VAL A 224 15.51 -17.77 7.47
C VAL A 224 16.34 -18.84 8.19
N VAL A 225 15.76 -20.03 8.34
CA VAL A 225 16.41 -21.21 8.92
C VAL A 225 17.39 -21.80 7.92
#